data_AF-A0A1U7V5N2-F1
#
_entry.id   AF-A0A1U7V5N2-F1
#
_cell.length_a   1.000
_cell.length_b   1.000
_cell.length_c   1.000
_cell.angle_alpha   90.00
_cell.angle_beta   90.00
_cell.angle_gamma   90.00
#
_symmetry.space_group_name_H-M   'P 1'
#
loop_
_entity.id
_entity.type
_entity.pdbx_description
1 polymer ?
#
loop_
_entity_poly.entity_id
_entity_poly.type
_entity_poly.pdbx_seq_one_letter_code
_entity_poly.pdbx_strand_id
1 'polypeptide(L)'
;MADHGKDIQPVVIDNGSVTSKVGFAGDDSPRAVFPSIVARPRHTGVMVGIGQKNTFVGEEAQYKKGYFCLRYPIEDGIITDWDNMEKIWHHTFYNELAVAPEEHPVLLTDAPFKPKVNREKMTQIISESFNVPATPPKLVGHVELQLEKQPWPVDPVESVEPV
;
A
#
# COMPACT_ATOMS: atom_id res chain seq x y z
N MET A 1 -19.32 33.47 -11.49
CA MET A 1 -19.23 32.29 -10.62
C MET A 1 -17.93 31.61 -11.00
N ALA A 2 -16.91 31.71 -10.14
CA ALA A 2 -15.65 31.01 -10.37
C ALA A 2 -15.91 29.51 -10.15
N ASP A 3 -15.58 28.71 -11.15
CA ASP A 3 -15.48 27.27 -11.01
C ASP A 3 -14.40 27.01 -9.96
N HIS A 4 -14.81 26.66 -8.74
CA HIS A 4 -13.89 26.12 -7.75
C HIS A 4 -13.47 24.75 -8.29
N GLY A 5 -12.43 24.75 -9.11
CA GLY A 5 -11.81 23.54 -9.63
C GLY A 5 -11.69 22.55 -8.49
N LYS A 6 -12.39 21.42 -8.62
CA LYS A 6 -12.48 20.38 -7.61
C LYS A 6 -11.06 20.06 -7.16
N ASP A 7 -10.69 20.46 -5.94
CA ASP A 7 -9.33 20.25 -5.45
C ASP A 7 -9.11 18.74 -5.35
N ILE A 8 -8.32 18.19 -6.26
CA ILE A 8 -8.11 16.74 -6.36
C ILE A 8 -7.14 16.35 -5.25
N GLN A 9 -7.66 15.68 -4.22
CA GLN A 9 -6.87 15.28 -3.06
C GLN A 9 -5.88 14.16 -3.44
N PRO A 10 -4.56 14.32 -3.17
CA PRO A 10 -3.58 13.28 -3.45
C PRO A 10 -3.81 12.02 -2.63
N VAL A 11 -3.58 10.85 -3.24
CA VAL A 11 -3.50 9.56 -2.55
C VAL A 11 -2.09 9.41 -1.95
N VAL A 12 -2.00 8.97 -0.71
CA VAL A 12 -0.74 8.63 -0.02
C VAL A 12 -0.66 7.12 0.15
N ILE A 13 0.46 6.53 -0.28
CA ILE A 13 0.72 5.10 -0.17
C ILE A 13 2.05 4.88 0.56
N ASP A 14 1.96 4.29 1.75
CA ASP A 14 3.10 3.80 2.48
C ASP A 14 3.35 2.31 2.19
N ASN A 15 4.42 2.03 1.44
CA ASN A 15 4.77 0.67 1.01
C ASN A 15 5.64 -0.04 2.07
N GLY A 16 5.05 -0.41 3.21
CA GLY A 16 5.74 -1.14 4.26
C GLY A 16 5.89 -2.64 3.96
N SER A 17 6.98 -3.26 4.41
CA SER A 17 7.26 -4.70 4.19
C SER A 17 6.22 -5.62 4.82
N VAL A 18 5.67 -5.23 5.97
CA VAL A 18 4.67 -6.02 6.71
C VAL A 18 3.26 -5.57 6.33
N THR A 19 3.02 -4.26 6.38
CA THR A 19 1.71 -3.66 6.11
C THR A 19 1.84 -2.47 5.19
N SER A 20 0.89 -2.33 4.29
CA SER A 20 0.67 -1.12 3.51
C SER A 20 -0.30 -0.22 4.27
N LYS A 21 -0.04 1.09 4.27
CA LYS A 21 -0.96 2.09 4.83
C LYS A 21 -1.31 3.07 3.73
N VAL A 22 -2.60 3.33 3.54
CA VAL A 22 -3.09 4.09 2.39
C VAL A 22 -4.20 5.04 2.81
N GLY A 23 -4.26 6.21 2.19
CA GLY A 23 -5.24 7.24 2.52
C GLY A 23 -5.09 8.46 1.62
N PHE A 24 -5.66 9.58 2.03
CA PHE A 24 -5.55 10.83 1.30
C PHE A 24 -4.72 11.87 2.06
N ALA A 25 -4.01 12.72 1.34
CA ALA A 25 -3.21 13.77 1.94
C ALA A 25 -4.10 14.77 2.68
N GLY A 26 -3.79 15.03 3.95
CA GLY A 26 -4.59 15.90 4.82
C GLY A 26 -5.57 15.16 5.74
N ASP A 27 -5.75 13.85 5.56
CA ASP A 27 -6.48 13.03 6.54
C ASP A 27 -5.63 12.85 7.82
N ASP A 28 -6.29 12.79 8.99
CA ASP A 28 -5.61 12.60 10.29
C ASP A 28 -5.02 11.19 10.49
N SER A 29 -5.50 10.22 9.71
CA SER A 29 -5.11 8.81 9.78
C SER A 29 -5.24 8.13 8.42
N PRO A 30 -4.48 7.05 8.14
CA PRO A 30 -4.70 6.26 6.93
C PRO A 30 -6.13 5.72 6.88
N ARG A 31 -6.72 5.68 5.68
CA ARG A 31 -8.05 5.10 5.46
C ARG A 31 -8.04 3.58 5.57
N ALA A 32 -6.93 2.95 5.19
CA ALA A 32 -6.76 1.51 5.29
C ALA A 32 -5.34 1.15 5.68
N VAL A 33 -5.23 0.07 6.44
CA VAL A 33 -3.97 -0.58 6.82
C VAL A 33 -4.16 -2.08 6.60
N PHE A 34 -3.39 -2.68 5.70
CA PHE A 34 -3.56 -4.09 5.34
C PHE A 34 -2.21 -4.79 5.13
N PRO A 35 -2.13 -6.13 5.30
CA PRO A 35 -0.90 -6.88 5.09
C PRO A 35 -0.34 -6.73 3.65
N SER A 36 0.94 -6.43 3.51
CA SER A 36 1.63 -6.30 2.20
C SER A 36 1.95 -7.67 1.59
N ILE A 37 0.93 -8.50 1.38
CA ILE A 37 1.08 -9.89 0.94
C ILE A 37 0.15 -10.23 -0.21
N VAL A 38 0.59 -11.18 -1.04
CA VAL A 38 -0.18 -11.72 -2.16
C VAL A 38 -0.25 -13.23 -2.07
N ALA A 39 -1.45 -13.81 -2.12
CA ALA A 39 -1.65 -15.25 -2.16
C ALA A 39 -1.79 -15.74 -3.61
N ARG A 40 -0.89 -16.64 -4.04
CA ARG A 40 -0.88 -17.26 -5.38
C ARG A 40 -1.14 -18.77 -5.31
N PRO A 41 -1.80 -19.38 -6.31
CA PRO A 41 -2.05 -20.82 -6.32
C PRO A 41 -0.73 -21.57 -6.41
N ARG A 42 -0.61 -22.69 -5.70
CA ARG A 42 0.60 -23.55 -5.74
C ARG A 42 0.78 -24.24 -7.09
N HIS A 43 -0.33 -24.60 -7.73
CA HIS A 43 -0.36 -25.25 -9.02
C HIS A 43 -1.41 -24.57 -9.90
N THR A 44 -0.99 -24.12 -11.08
CA THR A 44 -1.89 -23.61 -12.12
C THR A 44 -2.79 -24.75 -12.60
N GLY A 45 -4.10 -24.68 -12.29
CA GLY A 45 -5.11 -25.61 -12.82
C GLY A 45 -5.87 -26.50 -11.83
N VAL A 46 -5.58 -26.45 -10.52
CA VAL A 46 -6.23 -27.37 -9.54
C VAL A 46 -7.52 -26.80 -8.91
N MET A 47 -7.81 -25.51 -9.06
CA MET A 47 -8.95 -24.87 -8.39
C MET A 47 -10.16 -24.73 -9.33
N VAL A 48 -10.83 -25.84 -9.60
CA VAL A 48 -12.18 -25.84 -10.21
C VAL A 48 -13.20 -25.54 -9.11
N GLY A 49 -13.92 -24.42 -9.20
CA GLY A 49 -15.07 -24.09 -8.33
C GLY A 49 -14.89 -22.94 -7.34
N ILE A 50 -13.67 -22.45 -7.13
CA ILE A 50 -13.42 -21.13 -6.56
C ILE A 50 -13.24 -20.22 -7.77
N GLY A 51 -14.06 -19.16 -7.90
CA GLY A 51 -14.15 -18.35 -9.12
C GLY A 51 -12.79 -17.93 -9.71
N GLN A 52 -12.79 -17.44 -10.95
CA GLN A 52 -11.61 -17.10 -11.76
C GLN A 52 -10.54 -16.19 -11.10
N LYS A 53 -10.78 -15.68 -9.89
CA LYS A 53 -9.83 -14.91 -9.09
C LYS A 53 -8.73 -15.82 -8.54
N ASN A 54 -7.65 -15.95 -9.31
CA ASN A 54 -6.47 -16.74 -8.99
C ASN A 54 -5.49 -16.02 -8.06
N THR A 55 -5.82 -14.85 -7.50
CA THR A 55 -4.89 -14.11 -6.63
C THR A 55 -5.66 -13.28 -5.60
N PHE A 56 -5.16 -13.27 -4.38
CA PHE A 56 -5.72 -12.52 -3.26
C PHE A 56 -4.64 -11.62 -2.66
N VAL A 57 -5.05 -10.50 -2.05
CA VAL A 57 -4.16 -9.50 -1.47
C VAL A 57 -4.64 -9.18 -0.06
N GLY A 58 -3.75 -8.71 0.82
CA GLY A 58 -4.13 -8.22 2.13
C GLY A 58 -4.65 -9.31 3.06
N GLU A 59 -5.70 -8.99 3.83
CA GLU A 59 -6.30 -9.94 4.78
C GLU A 59 -6.83 -11.19 4.07
N GLU A 60 -7.42 -11.04 2.88
CA GLU A 60 -7.97 -12.15 2.10
C GLU A 60 -6.87 -13.18 1.74
N ALA A 61 -5.67 -12.70 1.43
CA ALA A 61 -4.50 -13.56 1.22
C ALA A 61 -4.11 -14.30 2.50
N GLN A 62 -4.10 -13.60 3.64
CA GLN A 62 -3.73 -14.17 4.94
C GLN A 62 -4.65 -15.32 5.36
N TYR A 63 -5.97 -15.16 5.16
CA TYR A 63 -6.96 -16.21 5.45
C TYR A 63 -6.79 -17.45 4.55
N LYS A 64 -6.20 -17.30 3.36
CA LYS A 64 -6.07 -18.37 2.36
C LYS A 64 -4.70 -19.08 2.37
N LYS A 65 -3.83 -18.79 3.35
CA LYS A 65 -2.48 -19.37 3.46
C LYS A 65 -2.41 -20.92 3.49
N GLY A 66 -3.51 -21.59 3.84
CA GLY A 66 -3.60 -23.05 3.84
C GLY A 66 -3.65 -23.68 2.44
N TYR A 67 -4.18 -22.96 1.45
CA TYR A 67 -4.34 -23.45 0.07
C TYR A 67 -3.42 -22.73 -0.93
N PHE A 68 -2.93 -21.55 -0.57
CA PHE A 68 -2.12 -20.69 -1.41
C PHE A 68 -0.70 -20.54 -0.88
N CYS A 69 0.24 -20.15 -1.74
CA CYS A 69 1.54 -19.64 -1.33
C CYS A 69 1.45 -18.14 -1.11
N LEU A 70 1.82 -17.68 0.08
CA LEU A 70 2.00 -16.25 0.35
C LEU A 70 3.30 -15.76 -0.27
N ARG A 71 3.24 -14.60 -0.90
CA ARG A 71 4.36 -13.85 -1.47
C ARG A 71 4.44 -12.48 -0.79
N TYR A 72 5.65 -12.06 -0.49
CA TYR A 72 5.99 -10.80 0.15
C TYR A 72 6.80 -9.98 -0.85
N PRO A 73 6.17 -9.06 -1.60
CA PRO A 73 6.86 -8.35 -2.68
C PRO A 73 7.87 -7.31 -2.20
N ILE A 74 7.91 -7.04 -0.90
CA ILE A 74 8.81 -6.09 -0.26
C ILE A 74 9.63 -6.83 0.79
N GLU A 75 10.93 -6.90 0.58
CA GLU A 75 11.90 -7.50 1.50
C GLU A 75 12.86 -6.40 1.98
N ASP A 76 13.03 -6.26 3.29
CA ASP A 76 13.88 -5.22 3.91
C ASP A 76 13.63 -3.79 3.39
N GLY A 77 12.37 -3.47 3.07
CA GLY A 77 11.94 -2.16 2.57
C GLY A 77 12.22 -1.95 1.06
N ILE A 78 12.70 -2.96 0.37
CA ILE A 78 13.01 -2.95 -1.06
C ILE A 78 11.99 -3.83 -1.78
N ILE A 79 11.37 -3.30 -2.84
CA ILE A 79 10.50 -4.09 -3.71
C ILE A 79 11.36 -5.08 -4.51
N THR A 80 11.10 -6.37 -4.33
CA THR A 80 11.79 -7.48 -4.99
C THR A 80 10.91 -8.17 -6.04
N ASP A 81 9.58 -8.08 -5.92
CA ASP A 81 8.61 -8.69 -6.85
C ASP A 81 7.60 -7.64 -7.33
N TRP A 82 7.84 -7.12 -8.53
CA TRP A 82 7.04 -6.04 -9.12
C TRP A 82 5.65 -6.51 -9.57
N ASP A 83 5.54 -7.74 -10.06
CA ASP A 83 4.26 -8.31 -10.51
C ASP A 83 3.27 -8.48 -9.35
N ASN A 84 3.77 -8.79 -8.16
CA ASN A 84 2.96 -8.85 -6.94
C ASN A 84 2.77 -7.46 -6.33
N MET A 85 3.73 -6.55 -6.47
CA MET A 85 3.56 -5.16 -6.03
C MET A 85 2.44 -4.44 -6.79
N GLU A 86 2.34 -4.64 -8.11
CA GLU A 86 1.22 -4.10 -8.91
C GLU A 86 -0.14 -4.60 -8.43
N LYS A 87 -0.23 -5.83 -7.92
CA LYS A 87 -1.48 -6.35 -7.34
C LYS A 87 -1.81 -5.68 -6.02
N ILE A 88 -0.80 -5.34 -5.21
CA ILE A 88 -0.97 -4.53 -4.01
C ILE A 88 -1.49 -3.14 -4.39
N TRP A 89 -0.88 -2.46 -5.36
CA TRP A 89 -1.36 -1.14 -5.78
C TRP A 89 -2.76 -1.18 -6.40
N HIS A 90 -3.09 -2.19 -7.20
CA HIS A 90 -4.44 -2.39 -7.69
C HIS A 90 -5.44 -2.55 -6.52
N HIS A 91 -5.09 -3.36 -5.51
CA HIS A 91 -5.91 -3.52 -4.32
C HIS A 91 -6.07 -2.19 -3.56
N THR A 92 -5.00 -1.42 -3.38
CA THR A 92 -5.03 -0.08 -2.79
C THR A 92 -6.04 0.83 -3.48
N PHE A 93 -5.94 1.01 -4.81
CA PHE A 93 -6.79 1.97 -5.52
C PHE A 93 -8.25 1.51 -5.58
N TYR A 94 -8.49 0.26 -5.99
CA TYR A 94 -9.83 -0.19 -6.35
C TYR A 94 -10.59 -0.88 -5.22
N ASN A 95 -9.90 -1.51 -4.25
CA ASN A 95 -10.56 -2.21 -3.15
C ASN A 95 -10.59 -1.37 -1.87
N GLU A 96 -9.46 -0.78 -1.48
CA GLU A 96 -9.35 -0.07 -0.21
C GLU A 96 -9.85 1.37 -0.31
N LEU A 97 -9.43 2.11 -1.35
CA LEU A 97 -9.78 3.52 -1.52
C LEU A 97 -10.99 3.74 -2.44
N ALA A 98 -11.31 2.76 -3.28
CA ALA A 98 -12.37 2.83 -4.29
C ALA A 98 -12.29 4.08 -5.20
N VAL A 99 -11.07 4.38 -5.71
CA VAL A 99 -10.79 5.52 -6.58
C VAL A 99 -10.20 5.09 -7.93
N ALA A 100 -10.36 5.94 -8.93
CA ALA A 100 -9.66 5.85 -10.21
C ALA A 100 -8.27 6.51 -10.07
N PRO A 101 -7.15 5.76 -10.18
CA PRO A 101 -5.80 6.30 -9.98
C PRO A 101 -5.46 7.43 -10.97
N GLU A 102 -6.01 7.40 -12.18
CA GLU A 102 -5.81 8.43 -13.21
C GLU A 102 -6.45 9.79 -12.87
N GLU A 103 -7.34 9.82 -11.87
CA GLU A 103 -7.98 11.04 -11.39
C GLU A 103 -7.25 11.67 -10.20
N HIS A 104 -6.22 11.02 -9.63
CA HIS A 104 -5.58 11.46 -8.39
C HIS A 104 -4.05 11.51 -8.48
N PRO A 105 -3.39 12.59 -8.02
CA PRO A 105 -1.95 12.55 -7.74
C PRO A 105 -1.62 11.48 -6.70
N VAL A 106 -0.46 10.82 -6.82
CA VAL A 106 -0.03 9.78 -5.88
C VAL A 106 1.30 10.12 -5.23
N LEU A 107 1.33 10.05 -3.90
CA LEU A 107 2.51 10.20 -3.06
C LEU A 107 2.93 8.82 -2.55
N LEU A 108 4.15 8.40 -2.89
CA LEU A 108 4.74 7.15 -2.42
C LEU A 108 5.74 7.46 -1.31
N THR A 109 5.66 6.75 -0.18
CA THR A 109 6.71 6.78 0.83
C THR A 109 7.90 5.96 0.35
N ASP A 110 9.07 6.32 0.87
CA ASP A 110 10.27 5.57 0.58
C ASP A 110 11.20 5.43 1.77
N ALA A 111 11.82 4.26 1.86
CA ALA A 111 12.84 4.00 2.85
C ALA A 111 14.10 4.83 2.52
N PRO A 112 14.80 5.36 3.54
CA PRO A 112 15.96 6.24 3.35
C PRO A 112 17.06 5.60 2.49
N PHE A 113 17.20 4.28 2.53
CA PHE A 113 18.23 3.51 1.83
C PHE A 113 17.76 2.80 0.55
N LYS A 114 16.54 3.08 0.05
CA LYS A 114 16.05 2.40 -1.15
C LYS A 114 16.90 2.79 -2.38
N PRO A 115 17.37 1.82 -3.19
CA PRO A 115 18.12 2.11 -4.41
C PRO A 115 17.35 3.02 -5.37
N LYS A 116 18.05 3.96 -6.02
CA LYS A 116 17.47 4.90 -6.99
C LYS A 116 16.68 4.19 -8.09
N VAL A 117 17.19 3.06 -8.58
CA VAL A 117 16.54 2.24 -9.61
C VAL A 117 15.15 1.76 -9.17
N ASN A 118 14.97 1.39 -7.90
CA ASN A 118 13.65 1.02 -7.39
C ASN A 118 12.72 2.24 -7.31
N ARG A 119 13.24 3.42 -6.94
CA ARG A 119 12.45 4.68 -6.94
C ARG A 119 11.93 5.02 -8.34
N GLU A 120 12.82 4.94 -9.32
CA GLU A 120 12.50 5.19 -10.72
C GLU A 120 11.50 4.17 -11.26
N LYS A 121 11.69 2.88 -10.96
CA LYS A 121 10.77 1.82 -11.39
C LYS A 121 9.39 1.90 -10.73
N MET A 122 9.32 2.24 -9.43
CA MET A 122 8.03 2.52 -8.75
C MET A 122 7.28 3.64 -9.46
N THR A 123 7.97 4.75 -9.72
CA THR A 123 7.41 5.93 -10.39
C THR A 123 6.91 5.58 -11.79
N GLN A 124 7.72 4.83 -12.54
CA GLN A 124 7.39 4.39 -13.88
C GLN A 124 6.12 3.55 -13.89
N ILE A 125 6.02 2.51 -13.04
CA ILE A 125 4.86 1.62 -13.02
C ILE A 125 3.59 2.37 -12.60
N ILE A 126 3.66 3.20 -11.56
CA ILE A 126 2.50 3.99 -11.12
C ILE A 126 2.01 4.94 -12.22
N SER A 127 2.92 5.54 -12.98
CA SER A 127 2.54 6.42 -14.08
C SER A 127 2.03 5.65 -15.31
N GLU A 128 2.73 4.59 -15.72
CA GLU A 128 2.47 3.90 -16.99
C GLU A 128 1.37 2.83 -16.88
N SER A 129 1.34 2.07 -15.78
CA SER A 129 0.38 0.97 -15.60
C SER A 129 -0.94 1.43 -14.98
N PHE A 130 -0.91 2.50 -14.17
CA PHE A 130 -2.10 3.04 -13.50
C PHE A 130 -2.52 4.43 -14.03
N ASN A 131 -1.86 4.93 -15.08
CA ASN A 131 -2.17 6.23 -15.72
C ASN A 131 -2.25 7.41 -14.74
N VAL A 132 -1.53 7.34 -13.61
CA VAL A 132 -1.54 8.39 -12.61
C VAL A 132 -1.07 9.70 -13.26
N PRO A 133 -1.80 10.81 -13.08
CA PRO A 133 -1.47 12.08 -13.70
C PRO A 133 -0.07 12.50 -13.29
N ALA A 134 0.73 12.90 -14.28
CA ALA A 134 2.16 13.17 -14.21
C ALA A 134 2.50 14.32 -13.23
N THR A 135 2.38 14.01 -11.95
CA THR A 135 3.07 14.68 -10.86
C THR A 135 4.18 13.71 -10.47
N PRO A 136 5.46 14.12 -10.50
CA PRO A 136 6.51 13.25 -10.00
C PRO A 136 6.11 12.87 -8.56
N PRO A 137 6.08 11.57 -8.20
CA PRO A 137 5.76 11.18 -6.83
C PRO A 137 6.72 11.95 -5.95
N LYS A 138 6.17 12.87 -5.14
CA LYS A 138 6.99 13.53 -4.13
C LYS A 138 7.31 12.43 -3.14
N LEU A 139 8.51 11.87 -3.30
CA LEU A 139 9.12 10.96 -2.35
C LEU A 139 9.05 11.66 -0.98
N VAL A 140 8.16 11.18 -0.12
CA VAL A 140 8.12 11.61 1.28
C VAL A 140 9.29 10.93 1.99
N GLY A 141 10.50 11.38 1.65
CA GLY A 141 11.77 10.98 2.25
C GLY A 141 12.51 12.17 2.85
N HIS A 142 11.84 13.31 3.04
CA HIS A 142 12.43 14.53 3.61
C HIS A 142 11.62 15.14 4.76
N VAL A 143 10.72 14.36 5.37
CA VAL A 143 10.04 14.74 6.63
C VAL A 143 10.16 13.58 7.63
N GLU A 144 11.39 13.14 7.89
CA GLU A 144 11.69 12.42 9.13
C GLU A 144 13.14 12.69 9.57
N LEU A 145 13.38 13.94 9.98
CA LEU A 145 14.36 14.27 11.03
C LEU A 145 13.77 15.19 12.10
N GLN A 146 12.44 15.35 12.18
CA GLN A 146 11.80 16.16 13.24
C GLN A 146 10.59 15.53 13.94
N LEU A 147 10.21 14.28 13.62
CA LEU A 147 9.05 13.63 14.28
C LEU A 147 9.42 12.47 15.23
N GLU A 148 10.67 12.36 15.65
CA GLU A 148 11.09 11.35 16.64
C GLU A 148 10.97 11.83 18.11
N LYS A 149 10.00 12.72 18.42
CA LYS A 149 9.74 13.14 19.81
C LYS A 149 8.27 13.35 20.12
N GLN A 150 7.43 12.33 19.94
CA GLN A 150 6.32 12.04 20.86
C GLN A 150 5.86 10.59 20.58
N PRO A 151 5.98 9.65 21.52
CA PRO A 151 5.25 8.39 21.39
C PRO A 151 3.74 8.68 21.42
N TRP A 152 2.99 7.99 20.56
CA TRP A 152 1.53 8.03 20.54
C TRP A 152 1.00 7.65 21.94
N PRO A 153 -0.09 8.26 22.44
CA PRO A 153 -0.68 7.85 23.71
C PRO A 153 -1.14 6.41 23.59
N VAL A 154 -0.43 5.51 24.27
CA VAL A 154 -0.95 4.19 24.62
C VAL A 154 -1.92 4.40 25.77
N ASP A 155 -3.19 4.08 25.57
CA ASP A 155 -4.14 4.02 26.67
C ASP A 155 -3.59 3.05 27.74
N PRO A 156 -3.57 3.44 29.03
CA PRO A 156 -3.07 2.56 30.08
C PRO A 156 -4.00 1.35 30.17
N VAL A 157 -3.44 0.17 29.94
CA VAL A 157 -4.06 -1.10 30.31
C VAL A 157 -4.32 -1.07 31.81
N GLU A 158 -5.59 -1.09 32.21
CA GLU A 158 -5.98 -1.25 33.61
C GLU A 158 -5.29 -2.50 34.17
N SER A 159 -4.49 -2.27 35.20
CA SER A 159 -3.86 -3.34 35.97
C SER A 159 -4.94 -3.99 36.83
N VAL A 160 -5.24 -5.24 36.53
CA VAL A 160 -6.04 -6.09 37.41
C VAL A 160 -5.12 -6.50 38.57
N GLU A 161 -5.35 -5.96 39.77
CA GLU A 161 -4.69 -6.41 40.98
C GLU A 161 -5.19 -7.82 41.37
N PRO A 162 -4.30 -8.74 41.78
CA PRO A 162 -4.72 -10.05 42.24
C PRO A 162 -5.25 -9.98 43.68
N VAL A 163 -6.32 -10.75 43.92
CA VAL A 163 -6.99 -10.98 45.22
C VAL A 163 -6.06 -11.69 46.21
#